data_AF-A0A350M4H7-F1
#
_entry.id   AF-A0A350M4H7-F1
#
_cell.length_a   1.000
_cell.length_b   1.000
_cell.length_c   1.000
_cell.angle_alpha   90.00
_cell.angle_beta   90.00
_cell.angle_gamma   90.00
#
_symmetry.space_group_name_H-M   'P 1'
#
loop_
_entity.id
_entity.type
_entity.pdbx_description
1 polymer ?
#
loop_
_entity_poly.entity_id
_entity_poly.type
_entity_poly.pdbx_seq_one_letter_code
_entity_poly.pdbx_strand_id
1 'polypeptide(L)'
;MLAILYMVIGFGMFGTFLMMTRERMYEFGLMMAVGMKKARMQMMIFLEFIYLSFLGVLGGIIVSLPILIYFYYHPIPIGGDSSDMFEKFGIEPVYIFSLDWSIFWTQALTVFVMTFVLALYPLWVILRLNIIKAIRS
;
A
#
# COMPACT_ATOMS: atom_id res chain seq x y z
N MET A 1 -1.13 -3.01 18.48
CA MET A 1 -0.59 -4.07 17.59
C MET A 1 -0.56 -3.67 16.11
N LEU A 2 -1.62 -3.05 15.57
CA LEU A 2 -1.69 -2.64 14.15
C LEU A 2 -0.56 -1.69 13.67
N ALA A 3 -0.04 -0.84 14.56
CA ALA A 3 1.03 0.10 14.21
C ALA A 3 2.32 -0.59 13.71
N ILE A 4 2.68 -1.75 14.28
CA ILE A 4 3.87 -2.50 13.86
C ILE A 4 3.67 -3.04 12.43
N LEU A 5 2.47 -3.54 12.13
CA LEU A 5 2.13 -4.07 10.81
C LEU A 5 2.20 -2.97 9.74
N TYR A 6 1.64 -1.79 10.03
CA TYR A 6 1.74 -0.65 9.12
C TYR A 6 3.18 -0.13 8.96
N MET A 7 4.00 -0.20 10.01
CA MET A 7 5.41 0.15 9.92
C MET A 7 6.16 -0.79 8.97
N VAL A 8 5.96 -2.11 9.09
CA VAL A 8 6.60 -3.10 8.21
C VAL A 8 6.17 -2.91 6.76
N ILE A 9 4.87 -2.70 6.51
CA ILE A 9 4.36 -2.42 5.16
C ILE A 9 4.97 -1.12 4.62
N GLY A 10 5.02 -0.08 5.44
CA GLY A 10 5.61 1.22 5.07
C GLY A 10 7.09 1.09 4.67
N PHE A 11 7.88 0.34 5.43
CA PHE A 11 9.29 0.06 5.08
C PHE A 11 9.42 -0.73 3.78
N GLY A 12 8.56 -1.73 3.56
CA GLY A 12 8.55 -2.50 2.32
C GLY A 12 8.26 -1.61 1.10
N MET A 13 7.18 -0.81 1.18
CA MET A 13 6.81 0.14 0.13
C MET A 13 7.91 1.18 -0.12
N PHE A 14 8.49 1.72 0.96
CA PHE A 14 9.58 2.69 0.87
C PHE A 14 10.79 2.09 0.13
N GLY A 15 11.16 0.85 0.43
CA GLY A 15 12.24 0.15 -0.27
C GLY A 15 11.99 0.04 -1.78
N THR A 16 10.78 -0.35 -2.18
CA THR A 16 10.40 -0.42 -3.60
C THR A 16 10.45 0.95 -4.26
N PHE A 17 9.93 2.00 -3.60
CA PHE A 17 9.93 3.35 -4.16
C PHE A 17 11.33 3.91 -4.31
N LEU A 18 12.20 3.67 -3.32
CA LEU A 18 13.61 4.02 -3.39
C LEU A 18 14.29 3.35 -4.58
N MET A 19 14.09 2.04 -4.75
CA MET A 19 14.68 1.27 -5.84
C MET A 19 14.19 1.75 -7.21
N MET A 20 12.88 1.86 -7.41
CA MET A 20 12.30 2.34 -8.68
C MET A 20 12.82 3.74 -9.06
N THR A 21 13.01 4.61 -8.06
CA THR A 21 13.56 5.95 -8.31
C THR A 21 15.02 5.88 -8.72
N ARG A 22 15.80 5.05 -8.04
CA ARG A 22 17.27 4.93 -8.24
C ARG A 22 17.60 4.34 -9.60
N GLU A 23 16.89 3.30 -10.03
CA GLU A 23 17.09 2.68 -11.35
C GLU A 23 16.77 3.64 -12.50
N ARG A 24 15.77 4.52 -12.31
CA ARG A 24 15.30 5.46 -13.35
C ARG A 24 15.99 6.83 -13.29
N MET A 25 17.00 7.02 -12.43
CA MET A 25 17.73 8.29 -12.28
C MET A 25 18.39 8.74 -13.59
N TYR A 26 18.97 7.80 -14.34
CA TYR A 26 19.62 8.09 -15.62
C TYR A 26 18.60 8.59 -16.65
N GLU A 27 17.44 7.93 -16.75
CA GLU A 27 16.34 8.33 -17.64
C GLU A 27 15.81 9.72 -17.29
N PHE A 28 15.67 10.03 -16.00
CA PHE A 28 15.28 11.35 -15.52
C PHE A 28 16.32 12.43 -15.88
N GLY A 29 17.61 12.09 -15.79
CA GLY A 29 18.70 12.95 -16.23
C GLY A 29 18.62 13.26 -17.73
N LEU A 30 18.39 12.24 -18.55
CA LEU A 30 18.26 12.36 -20.01
C LEU A 30 17.04 13.20 -20.42
N MET A 31 15.86 12.93 -19.84
CA MET A 31 14.64 13.68 -20.14
C MET A 31 14.80 15.18 -19.81
N MET A 32 15.46 15.51 -18.70
CA MET A 32 15.73 16.91 -18.37
C MET A 32 16.78 17.55 -19.30
N ALA A 33 17.77 16.81 -19.76
CA ALA A 33 18.75 17.31 -20.74
C ALA A 33 18.11 17.64 -22.09
N VAL A 34 17.07 16.90 -22.49
CA VAL A 34 16.27 17.17 -23.70
C VAL A 34 15.30 18.35 -23.51
N GLY A 35 15.19 18.89 -22.29
CA GLY A 35 14.41 20.10 -21.99
C GLY A 35 13.10 19.87 -21.24
N MET A 36 12.88 18.67 -20.68
CA MET A 36 11.71 18.42 -19.84
C MET A 36 11.79 19.23 -18.54
N LYS A 37 10.75 19.99 -18.23
CA LYS A 37 10.64 20.74 -16.95
C LYS A 37 10.49 19.77 -15.78
N LYS A 38 11.20 20.04 -14.67
CA LYS A 38 11.12 19.27 -13.41
C LYS A 38 9.68 19.03 -12.94
N ALA A 39 8.84 20.07 -12.97
CA ALA A 39 7.43 19.97 -12.57
C ALA A 39 6.62 18.96 -13.39
N ARG A 40 6.88 18.83 -14.70
CA ARG A 40 6.18 17.86 -15.55
C ARG A 40 6.60 16.43 -15.21
N MET A 41 7.88 16.23 -14.89
CA MET A 41 8.41 14.91 -14.48
C MET A 41 7.84 14.50 -13.12
N GLN A 42 7.79 15.43 -12.17
CA GLN A 42 7.15 15.21 -10.88
C GLN A 42 5.68 14.82 -11.02
N MET A 43 4.92 15.55 -11.86
CA MET A 43 3.51 15.23 -12.08
C MET A 43 3.32 13.83 -12.69
N MET A 44 4.17 13.44 -13.65
CA MET A 44 4.13 12.09 -14.24
C MET A 44 4.30 11.02 -13.17
N ILE A 45 5.32 11.14 -12.33
CA ILE A 45 5.67 10.15 -11.31
C ILE A 45 4.64 10.15 -10.18
N PHE A 46 4.12 11.32 -9.82
CA PHE A 46 3.02 11.41 -8.86
C PHE A 46 1.77 10.68 -9.36
N LEU A 47 1.41 10.84 -10.63
CA LEU A 47 0.31 10.10 -11.24
C LEU A 47 0.58 8.60 -11.26
N GLU A 48 1.81 8.18 -11.59
CA GLU A 48 2.22 6.76 -11.51
C GLU A 48 1.96 6.18 -10.12
N PHE A 49 2.34 6.89 -9.05
CA PHE A 49 2.05 6.45 -7.68
C PHE A 49 0.55 6.39 -7.35
N ILE A 50 -0.25 7.35 -7.82
CA ILE A 50 -1.70 7.30 -7.64
C ILE A 50 -2.29 6.07 -8.34
N TYR A 51 -1.88 5.80 -9.58
CA TYR A 51 -2.36 4.63 -10.32
C TYR A 51 -1.93 3.33 -9.64
N LEU A 52 -0.68 3.22 -9.20
CA LEU A 52 -0.20 2.05 -8.47
C LEU A 52 -0.96 1.84 -7.16
N SER A 53 -1.21 2.91 -6.40
CA SER A 53 -1.99 2.82 -5.15
C SER A 53 -3.43 2.39 -5.41
N PHE A 54 -4.05 2.94 -6.46
CA PHE A 54 -5.43 2.62 -6.82
C PHE A 54 -5.57 1.16 -7.25
N LEU A 55 -4.68 0.70 -8.13
CA LEU A 55 -4.65 -0.70 -8.57
C LEU A 55 -4.33 -1.65 -7.41
N GLY A 56 -3.42 -1.27 -6.51
CA GLY A 56 -3.09 -2.04 -5.32
C GLY A 56 -4.29 -2.21 -4.37
N VAL A 57 -5.03 -1.14 -4.11
CA VAL A 57 -6.25 -1.19 -3.27
C VAL A 57 -7.34 -2.02 -3.95
N LEU A 58 -7.60 -1.79 -5.24
CA LEU A 58 -8.59 -2.58 -5.98
C LEU A 58 -8.23 -4.07 -6.01
N GLY A 59 -6.98 -4.40 -6.32
CA GLY A 59 -6.48 -5.77 -6.30
C GLY A 59 -6.61 -6.41 -4.92
N GLY A 60 -6.27 -5.67 -3.86
CA GLY A 60 -6.43 -6.12 -2.48
C GLY A 60 -7.88 -6.42 -2.12
N ILE A 61 -8.83 -5.57 -2.52
CA ILE A 61 -10.27 -5.79 -2.29
C ILE A 61 -10.75 -7.00 -3.08
N ILE A 62 -10.42 -7.08 -4.38
CA ILE A 62 -10.85 -8.19 -5.25
C ILE A 62 -10.34 -9.55 -4.74
N VAL A 63 -9.11 -9.61 -4.24
CA VAL A 63 -8.52 -10.85 -3.71
C VAL A 63 -9.03 -11.18 -2.31
N SER A 64 -9.24 -10.17 -1.45
CA SER A 64 -9.71 -10.40 -0.08
C SER A 64 -11.19 -10.79 -0.03
N LEU A 65 -12.07 -10.18 -0.83
CA LEU A 65 -13.52 -10.49 -0.84
C LEU A 65 -13.87 -11.98 -0.95
N PRO A 66 -13.36 -12.76 -1.93
CA PRO A 66 -13.69 -14.19 -2.03
C PRO A 66 -13.19 -14.98 -0.83
N ILE A 67 -12.05 -14.60 -0.26
CA ILE A 67 -11.50 -15.23 0.95
C ILE A 67 -12.40 -14.95 2.14
N LEU A 68 -12.80 -13.68 2.35
CA LEU A 68 -13.72 -13.32 3.43
C LEU A 68 -15.08 -13.99 3.29
N ILE A 69 -15.63 -14.03 2.07
CA ILE A 69 -16.92 -14.69 1.81
C ILE A 69 -16.82 -16.19 2.09
N TYR A 70 -15.74 -16.84 1.69
CA TYR A 70 -15.51 -18.25 1.98
C TYR A 70 -15.51 -18.52 3.48
N PHE A 71 -14.77 -17.73 4.26
CA PHE A 71 -14.73 -17.89 5.72
C PHE A 71 -15.97 -17.35 6.45
N TYR A 72 -16.80 -16.54 5.79
CA TYR A 72 -18.10 -16.14 6.31
C TYR A 72 -19.08 -17.33 6.27
N TYR A 73 -19.10 -18.08 5.17
CA TYR A 73 -19.96 -19.26 5.03
C TYR A 73 -19.38 -20.55 5.65
N HIS A 74 -18.05 -20.64 5.76
CA HIS A 74 -17.35 -21.70 6.49
C HIS A 74 -16.61 -21.14 7.70
N PRO A 75 -17.35 -20.76 8.75
CA PRO A 75 -16.75 -20.12 9.91
C PRO A 75 -15.94 -21.17 10.70
N ILE A 76 -14.77 -20.75 11.21
CA ILE A 76 -13.83 -21.66 11.86
C ILE A 76 -14.34 -21.92 13.29
N PRO A 77 -14.69 -23.17 13.64
CA PRO A 77 -15.16 -23.49 15.00
C PRO A 77 -14.02 -23.28 16.00
N ILE A 78 -14.32 -22.61 17.10
CA ILE A 78 -13.38 -22.45 18.21
C ILE A 78 -13.38 -23.77 18.99
N GLY A 79 -12.25 -24.48 18.97
CA GLY A 79 -12.05 -25.69 19.80
C GLY A 79 -11.23 -25.40 21.06
N GLY A 80 -11.51 -26.11 22.17
CA GLY A 80 -10.76 -26.05 23.44
C GLY A 80 -11.44 -25.24 24.55
N ASP A 81 -10.79 -25.03 25.69
CA ASP A 81 -11.35 -24.38 26.92
C ASP A 81 -12.06 -23.02 26.70
N SER A 82 -11.76 -22.35 25.59
CA SER A 82 -12.44 -21.13 25.14
C SER A 82 -13.90 -21.36 24.69
N SER A 83 -14.26 -22.52 24.13
CA SER A 83 -15.64 -22.84 23.70
C SER A 83 -16.62 -22.86 24.86
N ASP A 84 -16.23 -23.46 25.98
CA ASP A 84 -17.05 -23.59 27.19
C ASP A 84 -17.28 -22.23 27.88
N MET A 85 -16.38 -21.27 27.67
CA MET A 85 -16.57 -19.89 28.10
C MET A 85 -17.59 -19.17 27.22
N PHE A 86 -17.51 -19.31 25.90
CA PHE A 86 -18.46 -18.69 24.95
C PHE A 86 -19.89 -19.26 25.07
N GLU A 87 -20.04 -20.57 25.30
CA GLU A 87 -21.34 -21.20 25.56
C GLU A 87 -22.00 -20.68 26.85
N LYS A 88 -21.22 -20.43 27.91
CA LYS A 88 -21.72 -19.82 29.17
C LYS A 88 -22.22 -18.39 28.99
N PHE A 89 -21.72 -17.67 27.97
CA PHE A 89 -22.20 -16.35 27.60
C PHE A 89 -23.31 -16.38 26.52
N GLY A 90 -23.75 -17.57 26.08
CA GLY A 90 -24.79 -17.73 25.07
C GLY A 90 -24.37 -17.33 23.65
N ILE A 91 -23.06 -17.31 23.37
CA ILE A 91 -22.50 -16.91 22.07
C ILE A 91 -21.97 -18.17 21.39
N GLU A 92 -22.38 -18.40 20.13
CA GLU A 92 -21.84 -19.50 19.34
C GLU A 92 -20.32 -19.32 19.16
N PRO A 93 -19.49 -20.31 19.54
CA PRO A 93 -18.03 -20.21 19.58
C PRO A 93 -17.45 -20.37 18.17
N VAL A 94 -17.69 -19.39 17.31
CA VAL A 94 -17.25 -19.45 15.92
C VAL A 94 -16.64 -18.12 15.49
N TYR A 95 -15.46 -18.17 14.87
CA TYR A 95 -14.86 -16.99 14.26
C TYR A 95 -15.55 -16.71 12.93
N ILE A 96 -16.39 -15.69 12.90
CA ILE A 96 -17.03 -15.18 11.69
C ILE A 96 -16.24 -13.96 11.21
N PHE A 97 -15.86 -13.94 9.93
CA PHE A 97 -15.21 -12.79 9.33
C PHE A 97 -16.22 -11.66 9.09
N SER A 98 -15.94 -10.46 9.60
CA SER A 98 -16.81 -9.31 9.34
C SER A 98 -16.66 -8.81 7.90
N LEU A 99 -17.77 -8.73 7.18
CA LEU A 99 -17.88 -8.12 5.85
C LEU A 99 -18.27 -6.63 5.92
N ASP A 100 -18.04 -5.98 7.05
CA ASP A 100 -18.40 -4.58 7.23
C ASP A 100 -17.64 -3.68 6.24
N TRP A 101 -18.42 -2.94 5.45
CA TRP A 101 -17.92 -2.05 4.41
C TRP A 101 -17.02 -0.93 4.97
N SER A 102 -17.22 -0.54 6.22
CA SER A 102 -16.39 0.48 6.90
C SER A 102 -14.93 0.07 7.03
N ILE A 103 -14.65 -1.24 7.19
CA ILE A 103 -13.30 -1.77 7.31
C ILE A 103 -12.55 -1.61 6.00
N PHE A 104 -13.18 -1.98 4.87
CA PHE A 104 -12.59 -1.80 3.55
C PHE A 104 -12.28 -0.34 3.27
N TRP A 105 -13.18 0.59 3.62
CA TRP A 105 -12.93 2.00 3.39
C TRP A 105 -11.77 2.54 4.21
N THR A 106 -11.71 2.16 5.48
CA THR A 106 -10.65 2.60 6.39
C THR A 106 -9.27 2.08 5.94
N GLN A 107 -9.20 0.82 5.50
CA GLN A 107 -7.95 0.23 5.00
C GLN A 107 -7.52 0.87 3.67
N ALA A 108 -8.46 1.06 2.73
CA ALA A 108 -8.18 1.73 1.46
C ALA A 108 -7.63 3.15 1.68
N LEU A 109 -8.26 3.95 2.56
CA LEU A 109 -7.81 5.29 2.88
C LEU A 109 -6.42 5.28 3.56
N THR A 110 -6.19 4.34 4.47
CA THR A 110 -4.90 4.19 5.16
C THR A 110 -3.76 3.92 4.17
N VAL A 111 -3.95 2.98 3.25
CA VAL A 111 -2.96 2.67 2.20
C VAL A 111 -2.76 3.87 1.28
N PHE A 112 -3.82 4.56 0.90
CA PHE A 112 -3.74 5.73 0.03
C PHE A 112 -2.91 6.86 0.68
N VAL A 113 -3.15 7.14 1.96
CA VAL A 113 -2.37 8.13 2.74
C VAL A 113 -0.91 7.69 2.86
N MET A 114 -0.65 6.41 3.12
CA MET A 114 0.72 5.87 3.19
C MET A 114 1.45 6.04 1.86
N THR A 115 0.84 5.65 0.73
CA THR A 115 1.43 5.85 -0.60
C THR A 115 1.71 7.32 -0.88
N PHE A 116 0.77 8.21 -0.54
CA PHE A 116 0.93 9.65 -0.74
C PHE A 116 2.13 10.20 0.05
N VAL A 117 2.26 9.83 1.32
CA VAL A 117 3.40 10.24 2.17
C VAL A 117 4.72 9.71 1.61
N LEU A 118 4.76 8.44 1.21
CA LEU A 118 5.96 7.82 0.67
C LEU A 118 6.35 8.39 -0.70
N ALA A 119 5.37 8.76 -1.54
CA ALA A 119 5.59 9.40 -2.84
C ALA A 119 6.23 10.79 -2.72
N LEU A 120 6.20 11.44 -1.55
CA LEU A 120 6.91 12.71 -1.34
C LEU A 120 8.43 12.54 -1.47
N TYR A 121 8.97 11.37 -1.09
CA TYR A 121 10.41 11.08 -1.19
C TYR A 121 10.94 11.18 -2.65
N PRO A 122 10.43 10.39 -3.62
CA PRO A 122 10.90 10.45 -5.00
C PRO A 122 10.67 11.82 -5.65
N LEU A 123 9.55 12.48 -5.33
CA LEU A 123 9.27 13.84 -5.79
C LEU A 123 10.34 14.84 -5.31
N TRP A 124 10.81 14.69 -4.08
CA TRP A 124 11.88 15.51 -3.52
C TRP A 124 13.25 15.22 -4.15
N VAL A 125 13.55 13.95 -4.42
CA VAL A 125 14.77 13.55 -5.14
C VAL A 125 14.84 14.19 -6.52
N ILE A 126 13.73 14.22 -7.27
CA ILE A 126 13.66 14.79 -8.62
C ILE A 126 13.84 16.32 -8.60
N LEU A 127 13.29 17.02 -7.61
CA LEU A 127 13.51 18.47 -7.46
C LEU A 127 14.99 18.81 -7.34
N ARG A 128 15.71 18.04 -6.50
CA ARG A 128 17.13 18.23 -6.23
C ARG A 128 18.04 17.52 -7.23
N LEU A 129 17.49 16.89 -8.26
CA LEU A 129 18.29 16.15 -9.24
C LEU A 129 19.15 17.12 -10.05
N ASN A 130 20.46 16.83 -10.06
CA ASN A 130 21.46 17.52 -10.85
C ASN A 130 21.74 16.72 -12.12
N ILE A 131 21.42 17.30 -13.28
CA ILE A 131 21.49 16.65 -14.59
C ILE A 131 22.88 16.05 -14.84
N ILE A 132 23.94 16.81 -14.54
CA ILE A 132 25.34 16.39 -14.75
C ILE A 132 25.70 15.15 -13.92
N LYS A 133 25.18 15.04 -12.68
CA LYS A 133 25.43 13.87 -11.83
C LYS A 133 24.61 12.66 -12.27
N ALA A 134 23.40 12.88 -12.77
CA ALA A 134 22.49 11.81 -13.17
C ALA A 134 22.89 11.11 -14.49
N ILE A 135 23.53 11.83 -15.42
CA ILE A 135 24.02 11.23 -16.68
C ILE A 135 25.33 10.46 -16.47
N ARG A 136 26.08 10.76 -15.41
CA ARG A 136 27.37 10.12 -15.09
C ARG A 136 27.25 8.93 -14.14
N SER A 137 26.05 8.63 -13.66
CA SER A 137 25.75 7.57 -12.68
C SER A 137 25.16 6.33 -13.32
#